data_AF-A0A942B4Y5-F1
#
_entry.id   AF-A0A942B4Y5-F1
#
_cell.length_a   1.000
_cell.length_b   1.000
_cell.length_c   1.000
_cell.angle_alpha   90.00
_cell.angle_beta   90.00
_cell.angle_gamma   90.00
#
_symmetry.space_group_name_H-M   'P 1'
#
loop_
_entity.id
_entity.type
_entity.pdbx_description
1 polymer ?
#
loop_
_entity_poly.entity_id
_entity_poly.type
_entity_poly.pdbx_seq_one_letter_code
_entity_poly.pdbx_strand_id
1 'polypeptide(L)'
;MRSLFTAVATMIVGASTLLTPATASAAVLGGPDLAGYCNYKHRTNVLYSAGPLNLFSAYSWRCTLPPGIPTDDIDVNAACRWKYGKGAYGFTTNPGWAHSWQCRR
;
A
#
# COMPACT_ATOMS: atom_id res chain seq x y z
N MET A 1 14.57 -16.13 -76.30
CA MET A 1 14.78 -14.78 -75.73
C MET A 1 14.39 -14.84 -74.26
N ARG A 2 15.35 -14.77 -73.33
CA ARG A 2 15.15 -14.92 -71.88
C ARG A 2 14.97 -13.53 -71.26
N SER A 3 13.78 -13.26 -70.72
CA SER A 3 13.46 -12.03 -69.99
C SER A 3 14.11 -12.04 -68.60
N LEU A 4 14.83 -10.97 -68.27
CA LEU A 4 15.40 -10.69 -66.95
C LEU A 4 14.35 -9.95 -66.11
N PHE A 5 13.89 -10.57 -65.02
CA PHE A 5 13.10 -9.90 -63.99
C PHE A 5 14.05 -9.37 -62.90
N THR A 6 14.24 -8.06 -62.85
CA THR A 6 15.05 -7.37 -61.84
C THR A 6 14.19 -7.11 -60.60
N ALA A 7 14.44 -7.83 -59.51
CA ALA A 7 13.80 -7.58 -58.23
C ALA A 7 14.48 -6.41 -57.51
N VAL A 8 13.75 -5.31 -57.30
CA VAL A 8 14.19 -4.18 -56.47
C VAL A 8 13.76 -4.47 -55.03
N ALA A 9 14.74 -4.76 -54.17
CA ALA A 9 14.53 -4.96 -52.73
C ALA A 9 14.61 -3.61 -52.01
N THR A 10 13.48 -3.08 -51.56
CA THR A 10 13.40 -1.91 -50.67
C THR A 10 13.62 -2.36 -49.22
N MET A 11 14.79 -2.03 -48.65
CA MET A 11 15.04 -2.20 -47.22
C MET A 11 14.32 -1.10 -46.43
N ILE A 12 13.27 -1.48 -45.71
CA ILE A 12 12.63 -0.64 -44.69
C ILE A 12 13.44 -0.85 -43.39
N VAL A 13 14.25 0.13 -43.01
CA VAL A 13 14.91 0.15 -41.70
C VAL A 13 13.88 0.60 -40.66
N GLY A 14 13.19 -0.38 -40.06
CA GLY A 14 12.27 -0.15 -38.94
C GLY A 14 13.05 0.05 -37.64
N ALA A 15 13.05 1.28 -37.12
CA ALA A 15 13.56 1.57 -35.78
C ALA A 15 12.53 1.08 -34.74
N SER A 16 12.72 -0.14 -34.23
CA SER A 16 11.94 -0.69 -33.13
C SER A 16 12.39 -0.05 -31.81
N THR A 17 11.72 1.00 -31.35
CA THR A 17 11.88 1.50 -29.99
C THR A 17 11.33 0.46 -29.02
N LEU A 18 12.22 -0.20 -28.29
CA LEU A 18 11.88 -1.12 -27.20
C LEU A 18 11.21 -0.33 -26.07
N LEU A 19 9.88 -0.32 -26.04
CA LEU A 19 9.10 0.13 -24.89
C LEU A 19 9.22 -0.94 -23.80
N THR A 20 10.21 -0.82 -22.92
CA THR A 20 10.23 -1.62 -21.68
C THR A 20 9.09 -1.13 -20.78
N PRO A 21 8.16 -1.99 -20.33
CA PRO A 21 7.13 -1.60 -19.39
C PRO A 21 7.80 -1.19 -18.07
N ALA A 22 7.55 0.03 -17.61
CA ALA A 22 7.97 0.45 -16.27
C ALA A 22 7.21 -0.38 -15.23
N THR A 23 7.94 -1.07 -14.36
CA THR A 23 7.34 -1.71 -13.18
C THR A 23 6.78 -0.64 -12.25
N ALA A 24 5.47 -0.46 -12.25
CA ALA A 24 4.80 0.44 -11.32
C ALA A 24 5.05 -0.04 -9.88
N SER A 25 5.76 0.76 -9.11
CA SER A 25 5.95 0.52 -7.66
C SER A 25 4.87 1.28 -6.90
N ALA A 26 4.27 0.65 -5.90
CA ALA A 26 3.30 1.32 -5.03
C ALA A 26 3.95 2.50 -4.30
N ALA A 27 3.31 3.67 -4.36
CA ALA A 27 3.74 4.88 -3.68
C ALA A 27 3.55 4.75 -2.17
N VAL A 28 4.47 5.32 -1.39
CA VAL A 28 4.35 5.42 0.07
C VAL A 28 3.56 6.68 0.42
N LEU A 29 2.46 6.52 1.15
CA LEU A 29 1.55 7.60 1.52
C LEU A 29 1.83 8.17 2.93
N GLY A 30 2.58 7.43 3.75
CA GLY A 30 2.90 7.76 5.14
C GLY A 30 2.35 6.73 6.12
N GLY A 31 2.43 7.01 7.42
CA GLY A 31 1.96 6.09 8.48
C GLY A 31 0.43 6.10 8.66
N PRO A 32 -0.18 4.97 9.05
CA PRO A 32 -1.59 4.95 9.45
C PRO A 32 -1.82 5.82 10.69
N ASP A 33 -3.00 6.42 10.81
CA ASP A 33 -3.43 7.04 12.07
C ASP A 33 -4.36 6.06 12.81
N LEU A 34 -3.75 5.20 13.63
CA LEU A 34 -4.45 4.11 14.31
C LEU A 34 -5.34 4.63 15.44
N ALA A 35 -4.91 5.65 16.18
CA ALA A 35 -5.70 6.26 17.25
C ALA A 35 -6.91 7.02 16.69
N GLY A 36 -6.71 7.82 15.64
CA GLY A 36 -7.81 8.48 14.93
C GLY A 36 -8.77 7.48 14.30
N TYR A 37 -8.26 6.38 13.72
CA TYR A 37 -9.10 5.32 13.18
C TYR A 37 -9.96 4.65 14.26
N CYS A 38 -9.43 4.34 15.44
CA CYS A 38 -10.23 3.79 16.54
C CYS A 38 -11.35 4.74 16.97
N ASN A 39 -11.06 6.04 17.10
CA ASN A 39 -12.12 7.04 17.38
C ASN A 39 -13.20 7.04 16.29
N TYR A 40 -12.79 7.04 15.02
CA TYR A 40 -13.71 6.98 13.89
C TYR A 40 -14.53 5.68 13.83
N LYS A 41 -13.93 4.54 14.19
CA LYS A 41 -14.53 3.20 14.16
C LYS A 41 -15.67 3.10 15.17
N HIS A 42 -15.46 3.58 16.39
CA HIS A 42 -16.45 3.43 17.47
C HIS A 42 -17.51 4.53 17.47
N ARG A 43 -17.20 5.75 17.00
CA ARG A 43 -18.14 6.89 16.93
C ARG A 43 -18.90 7.13 18.24
N THR A 44 -18.21 7.02 19.37
CA THR A 44 -18.78 7.28 20.70
C THR A 44 -18.21 8.58 21.28
N ASN A 45 -18.80 9.06 22.37
CA ASN A 45 -18.24 10.16 23.16
C ASN A 45 -17.07 9.74 24.06
N VAL A 46 -16.64 8.47 23.99
CA VAL A 46 -15.47 7.97 24.68
C VAL A 46 -14.25 8.12 23.77
N LEU A 47 -13.17 8.71 24.30
CA LEU A 47 -11.93 8.89 23.55
C LEU A 47 -11.19 7.56 23.47
N TYR A 48 -11.17 6.97 22.27
CA TYR A 48 -10.36 5.80 22.00
C TYR A 48 -8.92 6.22 21.69
N SER A 49 -8.00 5.29 21.85
CA SER A 49 -6.62 5.37 21.36
C SER A 49 -6.26 4.04 20.70
N ALA A 50 -4.98 3.86 20.37
CA ALA A 50 -4.46 2.61 19.85
C ALA A 50 -3.11 2.27 20.49
N GLY A 51 -2.87 0.99 20.75
CA GLY A 51 -1.59 0.52 21.28
C GLY A 51 -1.31 -0.93 20.87
N PRO A 52 -0.04 -1.30 20.63
CA PRO A 52 0.35 -2.69 20.41
C PRO A 52 0.38 -3.47 21.74
N LEU A 53 -0.16 -4.69 21.74
CA LEU A 53 -0.02 -5.62 22.87
C LEU A 53 1.41 -6.19 22.97
N ASN A 54 2.16 -6.18 21.86
CA ASN A 54 3.53 -6.67 21.79
C ASN A 54 4.36 -5.79 20.85
N LEU A 55 5.35 -5.08 21.41
CA LEU A 55 6.24 -4.21 20.63
C LEU A 55 7.04 -4.95 19.55
N PHE A 56 7.20 -6.27 19.69
CA PHE A 56 7.89 -7.14 18.74
C PHE A 56 6.96 -7.80 17.71
N SER A 57 5.74 -7.29 17.55
CA SER A 57 4.81 -7.78 16.53
C SER A 57 4.01 -6.63 15.92
N ALA A 58 4.17 -6.45 14.60
CA ALA A 58 3.38 -5.52 13.80
C ALA A 58 1.87 -5.81 13.91
N TYR A 59 1.47 -7.05 14.15
CA TYR A 59 0.06 -7.45 14.13
C TYR A 59 -0.65 -7.34 15.49
N SER A 60 0.05 -6.82 16.51
CA SER A 60 -0.47 -6.78 17.88
C SER A 60 -1.28 -5.51 18.22
N TRP A 61 -1.49 -4.61 17.25
CA TRP A 61 -2.26 -3.39 17.46
C TRP A 61 -3.71 -3.66 17.81
N ARG A 62 -4.18 -2.94 18.84
CA ARG A 62 -5.56 -2.93 19.31
C ARG A 62 -6.03 -1.50 19.50
N CYS A 63 -7.33 -1.29 19.33
CA CYS A 63 -7.97 -0.11 19.91
C CYS A 63 -7.91 -0.24 21.43
N THR A 64 -7.79 0.90 22.10
CA THR A 64 -7.67 0.96 23.56
C THR A 64 -8.55 2.04 24.14
N LEU A 65 -9.14 1.76 25.30
CA LEU A 65 -9.81 2.76 26.13
C LEU A 65 -8.85 3.26 27.22
N PRO A 66 -8.94 4.52 27.68
CA PRO A 66 -8.18 4.98 28.85
C PRO A 66 -8.41 4.05 30.05
N PRO A 67 -7.35 3.68 30.80
CA PRO A 67 -5.95 4.12 30.71
C PRO A 67 -5.03 3.29 29.78
N GLY A 68 -5.58 2.52 28.83
CA GLY A 68 -4.83 1.65 27.92
C GLY A 68 -5.42 0.23 27.79
N ILE A 69 -6.68 0.04 28.17
CA ILE A 69 -7.37 -1.25 28.17
C ILE A 69 -7.65 -1.64 26.71
N PRO A 70 -7.08 -2.74 26.20
CA PRO A 70 -7.32 -3.17 24.82
C PRO A 70 -8.76 -3.64 24.65
N THR A 71 -9.39 -3.26 23.55
CA THR A 71 -10.77 -3.63 23.22
C THR A 71 -10.80 -4.62 22.07
N ASP A 72 -10.43 -4.18 20.88
CA ASP A 72 -10.64 -4.91 19.64
C ASP A 72 -9.54 -4.60 18.61
N ASP A 73 -9.47 -5.46 17.59
CA ASP A 73 -8.39 -5.49 16.62
C ASP A 73 -8.49 -4.32 15.63
N ILE A 74 -7.33 -3.86 15.15
CA ILE A 74 -7.24 -2.83 14.12
C ILE A 74 -6.95 -3.48 12.76
N ASP A 75 -7.88 -3.33 11.82
CA ASP A 75 -7.60 -3.55 10.40
C ASP A 75 -6.80 -2.36 9.84
N VAL A 76 -5.48 -2.52 9.72
CA VAL A 76 -4.59 -1.47 9.21
C VAL A 76 -4.92 -1.11 7.75
N ASN A 77 -5.46 -2.04 6.95
CA ASN A 77 -5.91 -1.69 5.60
C ASN A 77 -7.11 -0.75 5.66
N ALA A 78 -8.07 -1.00 6.55
CA ALA A 78 -9.20 -0.10 6.76
C ALA A 78 -8.74 1.27 7.29
N ALA A 79 -7.78 1.31 8.22
CA ALA A 79 -7.19 2.55 8.71
C ALA A 79 -6.52 3.36 7.58
N CYS A 80 -5.75 2.70 6.71
CA CYS A 80 -5.14 3.35 5.55
C CYS A 80 -6.18 3.87 4.55
N ARG A 81 -7.24 3.09 4.27
CA ARG A 81 -8.34 3.53 3.39
C ARG A 81 -9.12 4.71 3.98
N TRP A 82 -9.32 4.71 5.30
CA TRP A 82 -9.98 5.82 6.00
C TRP A 82 -9.17 7.11 5.91
N LYS A 83 -7.84 7.03 6.13
CA LYS A 83 -6.97 8.20 6.13
C LYS A 83 -6.63 8.73 4.73
N TYR A 84 -6.34 7.83 3.79
CA TYR A 84 -5.80 8.20 2.47
C TYR A 84 -6.77 7.93 1.30
N GLY A 85 -7.93 7.35 1.56
CA GLY A 85 -8.96 7.06 0.56
C GLY A 85 -8.82 5.71 -0.15
N LYS A 86 -9.68 5.50 -1.16
CA LYS A 86 -9.82 4.24 -1.91
C LYS A 86 -8.49 3.78 -2.51
N GLY A 87 -8.17 2.49 -2.36
CA GLY A 87 -6.96 1.87 -2.91
C GLY A 87 -5.72 2.02 -2.03
N ALA A 88 -5.79 2.76 -0.92
CA ALA A 88 -4.73 2.69 0.08
C ALA A 88 -4.81 1.35 0.84
N TYR A 89 -3.66 0.79 1.19
CA TYR A 89 -3.57 -0.44 1.97
C TYR A 89 -2.40 -0.37 2.95
N GLY A 90 -2.46 -1.19 4.01
CA GLY A 90 -1.42 -1.32 5.01
C GLY A 90 -0.31 -2.23 4.53
N PHE A 91 0.93 -1.81 4.74
CA PHE A 91 2.14 -2.57 4.46
C PHE A 91 3.06 -2.49 5.67
N THR A 92 3.62 -3.62 6.10
CA THR A 92 4.62 -3.68 7.18
C THR A 92 6.01 -3.86 6.58
N THR A 93 6.97 -3.02 6.97
CA THR A 93 8.39 -3.18 6.56
C THR A 93 9.14 -4.17 7.44
N ASN A 94 8.63 -4.44 8.65
CA ASN A 94 9.22 -5.35 9.61
C ASN A 94 8.13 -5.99 10.49
N PRO A 95 7.71 -7.23 10.20
CA PRO A 95 6.70 -7.93 10.99
C PRO A 95 7.03 -8.04 12.48
N GLY A 96 8.31 -8.02 12.85
CA GLY A 96 8.81 -8.10 14.22
C GLY A 96 8.88 -6.76 14.96
N TRP A 97 8.32 -5.68 14.41
CA TRP A 97 8.30 -4.36 15.03
C TRP A 97 6.92 -3.73 14.92
N ALA A 98 6.29 -3.41 16.06
CA ALA A 98 4.93 -2.86 16.10
C ALA A 98 4.76 -1.59 15.23
N HIS A 99 5.76 -0.72 15.19
CA HIS A 99 5.66 0.59 14.54
C HIS A 99 6.09 0.60 13.06
N SER A 100 6.26 -0.57 12.44
CA SER A 100 6.75 -0.71 11.05
C SER A 100 5.67 -0.54 9.97
N TRP A 101 4.45 -0.15 10.36
CA TRP A 101 3.35 0.04 9.43
C TRP A 101 3.48 1.31 8.60
N GLN A 102 3.16 1.19 7.32
CA GLN A 102 2.99 2.29 6.40
C GLN A 102 1.78 2.02 5.50
N CYS A 103 1.18 3.10 4.99
CA CYS A 103 0.15 3.05 3.98
C CYS A 103 0.79 3.20 2.59
N ARG A 104 0.35 2.39 1.63
CA ARG A 104 0.80 2.40 0.24
C ARG A 104 -0.36 2.44 -0.75
N ARG A 105 -0.09 2.82 -2.01
CA ARG A 105 -1.01 2.70 -3.15
C ARG A 105 -0.26 2.55 -4.46
#